data_AF-A0A4Y2ADL0-F1
#
_entry.id   AF-A0A4Y2ADL0-F1
#
_cell.length_a   1.000
_cell.length_b   1.000
_cell.length_c   1.000
_cell.angle_alpha   90.00
_cell.angle_beta   90.00
_cell.angle_gamma   90.00
#
_symmetry.space_group_name_H-M   'P 1'
#
loop_
_entity.id
_entity.type
_entity.pdbx_description
1 polymer ?
#
loop_
_entity_poly.entity_id
_entity_poly.type
_entity_poly.pdbx_seq_one_letter_code
_entity_poly.pdbx_strand_id
1 'polypeptide(L)'
;MQVLFIFFASPTASAAECLRLLWNSLPDAFFGFEEIEMALQAGLSSETIRDVYNFYSGAVGEFHVRVEPRSLKHLSRPTVRRMLWKSGCWIPDGIRLTGVPRELQSFLNLEA
;
A
#
# COMPACT_ATOMS: atom_id res chain seq x y z
N MET A 1 -8.49 -5.04 -6.61
CA MET A 1 -9.75 -5.47 -5.95
C MET A 1 -9.70 -6.88 -5.38
N GLN A 2 -9.36 -7.94 -6.15
CA GLN A 2 -9.28 -9.32 -5.61
C GLN A 2 -8.34 -9.46 -4.39
N VAL A 3 -7.22 -8.72 -4.39
CA VAL A 3 -6.25 -8.72 -3.28
C VAL A 3 -6.85 -8.17 -1.98
N LEU A 4 -7.70 -7.14 -2.04
CA LEU A 4 -8.37 -6.59 -0.85
C LEU A 4 -9.33 -7.60 -0.23
N PHE A 5 -10.06 -8.34 -1.06
CA PHE A 5 -11.01 -9.34 -0.62
C PHE A 5 -10.34 -10.48 0.15
N ILE A 6 -9.13 -10.89 -0.27
CA ILE A 6 -8.33 -11.90 0.44
C ILE A 6 -7.98 -11.43 1.86
N PHE A 7 -7.57 -10.17 2.01
CA PHE A 7 -7.24 -9.63 3.34
C PHE A 7 -8.47 -9.42 4.21
N PHE A 8 -9.61 -9.06 3.61
CA PHE A 8 -10.86 -8.87 4.34
C PHE A 8 -11.50 -10.19 4.80
N ALA A 9 -11.36 -11.27 4.05
CA ALA A 9 -11.91 -12.57 4.43
C ALA A 9 -11.33 -13.12 5.76
N SER A 10 -10.17 -12.61 6.19
CA SER A 10 -9.55 -12.93 7.48
C SER A 10 -8.81 -11.70 8.02
N PRO A 11 -9.55 -10.72 8.59
CA PRO A 11 -8.99 -9.43 8.99
C PRO A 11 -8.20 -9.58 10.27
N THR A 12 -6.90 -9.83 10.13
CA THR A 12 -5.93 -9.98 11.22
C THR A 12 -4.93 -8.84 11.21
N ALA A 13 -4.18 -8.65 12.31
CA ALA A 13 -3.08 -7.69 12.35
C ALA A 13 -2.02 -7.98 11.26
N SER A 14 -1.75 -9.26 10.99
CA SER A 14 -0.85 -9.66 9.90
C SER A 14 -1.42 -9.31 8.52
N ALA A 15 -2.73 -9.49 8.30
CA ALA A 15 -3.38 -9.09 7.05
C ALA A 15 -3.28 -7.57 6.83
N ALA A 16 -3.52 -6.77 7.88
CA ALA A 16 -3.38 -5.33 7.82
C ALA A 16 -1.93 -4.91 7.51
N GLU A 17 -0.94 -5.53 8.15
CA GLU A 17 0.47 -5.24 7.90
C GLU A 17 0.91 -5.65 6.48
N CYS A 18 0.48 -6.81 5.99
CA CYS A 18 0.72 -7.22 4.61
C CYS A 18 0.11 -6.23 3.61
N LEU A 19 -1.11 -5.76 3.87
CA LEU A 19 -1.77 -4.76 3.04
C LEU A 19 -1.01 -3.42 3.07
N ARG A 20 -0.55 -2.97 4.26
CA ARG A 20 0.30 -1.78 4.42
C ARG A 20 1.58 -1.88 3.61
N LEU A 21 2.30 -3.01 3.70
CA LEU A 21 3.54 -3.26 2.96
C LEU A 21 3.30 -3.29 1.45
N LEU A 22 2.24 -3.98 1.02
CA LEU A 22 1.87 -4.06 -0.39
C LEU A 22 1.58 -2.66 -0.95
N TRP A 23 0.71 -1.89 -0.30
CA TRP A 23 0.34 -0.56 -0.78
C TRP A 23 1.52 0.42 -0.74
N ASN A 24 2.41 0.29 0.23
CA ASN A 24 3.62 1.10 0.28
C ASN A 24 4.65 0.73 -0.81
N SER A 25 4.53 -0.43 -1.44
CA SER A 25 5.41 -0.89 -2.52
C SER A 25 4.94 -0.49 -3.93
N LEU A 26 3.68 -0.08 -4.08
CA LEU A 26 3.04 0.25 -5.35
C LEU A 26 3.04 1.76 -5.61
N PRO A 27 3.13 2.22 -6.87
CA PRO A 27 2.97 3.64 -7.21
C PRO A 27 1.51 4.10 -7.22
N ASP A 28 0.56 3.16 -7.19
CA ASP A 28 -0.87 3.39 -7.33
C ASP A 28 -1.44 4.29 -6.22
N ALA A 29 -2.49 5.03 -6.58
CA ALA A 29 -3.26 5.84 -5.65
C ALA A 29 -3.98 4.97 -4.61
N PHE A 30 -4.40 5.60 -3.51
CA PHE A 30 -5.33 4.95 -2.61
C PHE A 30 -6.71 4.88 -3.25
N PHE A 31 -7.41 3.78 -3.01
CA PHE A 31 -8.80 3.69 -3.36
C PHE A 31 -9.64 4.60 -2.49
N GLY A 32 -10.59 5.30 -3.13
CA GLY A 32 -11.66 5.99 -2.43
C GLY A 32 -12.77 5.04 -1.98
N PHE A 33 -13.64 5.51 -1.08
CA PHE A 33 -14.84 4.75 -0.71
C PHE A 33 -15.72 4.44 -1.92
N GLU A 34 -15.94 5.43 -2.80
CA GLU A 34 -16.77 5.28 -4.01
C GLU A 34 -16.22 4.19 -4.96
N GLU A 35 -14.90 4.05 -5.08
CA GLU A 35 -14.30 3.01 -5.91
C GLU A 35 -14.43 1.61 -5.29
N ILE A 36 -14.21 1.50 -3.97
CA ILE A 36 -14.39 0.25 -3.25
C ILE A 36 -15.86 -0.18 -3.32
N GLU A 37 -16.78 0.75 -3.14
CA GLU A 37 -18.21 0.50 -3.30
C GLU A 37 -18.54 0.03 -4.71
N MET A 38 -18.10 0.75 -5.74
CA MET A 38 -18.38 0.41 -7.14
C MET A 38 -17.85 -0.97 -7.53
N ALA A 39 -16.66 -1.35 -7.06
CA ALA A 39 -16.09 -2.65 -7.42
C ALA A 39 -16.64 -3.83 -6.60
N LEU A 40 -17.16 -3.57 -5.39
CA LEU A 40 -17.71 -4.60 -4.50
C LEU A 40 -19.25 -4.68 -4.55
N GLN A 41 -19.92 -3.72 -5.19
CA GLN A 41 -21.38 -3.68 -5.36
C GLN A 41 -21.96 -4.94 -6.04
N ALA A 42 -21.14 -5.76 -6.70
CA ALA A 42 -21.56 -7.02 -7.31
C ALA A 42 -21.77 -8.18 -6.29
N GLY A 43 -22.43 -7.92 -5.15
CA GLY A 43 -22.93 -8.99 -4.27
C GLY A 43 -22.80 -8.79 -2.76
N LEU A 44 -22.29 -7.65 -2.28
CA LEU A 44 -22.12 -7.39 -0.83
C LEU A 44 -23.12 -6.33 -0.32
N SER A 45 -23.46 -6.40 0.97
CA SER A 45 -24.27 -5.37 1.62
C SER A 45 -23.45 -4.08 1.83
N SER A 46 -24.13 -2.93 1.91
CA SER A 46 -23.47 -1.65 2.18
C SER A 46 -22.71 -1.62 3.51
N GLU A 47 -23.15 -2.38 4.51
CA GLU A 47 -22.46 -2.55 5.79
C GLU A 47 -21.14 -3.28 5.60
N THR A 48 -21.14 -4.42 4.89
CA THR A 48 -19.91 -5.15 4.57
C THR A 48 -18.93 -4.29 3.76
N ILE A 49 -19.41 -3.51 2.79
CA ILE A 49 -18.57 -2.59 2.02
C ILE A 49 -17.92 -1.54 2.93
N ARG A 50 -18.68 -1.01 3.89
CA ARG A 50 -18.15 -0.06 4.90
C ARG A 50 -17.05 -0.71 5.74
N ASP A 51 -17.24 -1.94 6.19
CA ASP A 51 -16.27 -2.66 7.00
C ASP A 51 -14.98 -2.95 6.22
N VAL A 52 -15.10 -3.35 4.95
CA VAL A 52 -13.96 -3.52 4.04
C VAL A 52 -13.19 -2.21 3.91
N TYR A 53 -13.90 -1.10 3.68
CA TYR A 53 -13.27 0.21 3.55
C TYR A 53 -12.55 0.62 4.83
N ASN A 54 -13.19 0.47 5.99
CA ASN A 54 -12.61 0.81 7.29
C ASN A 54 -11.36 -0.03 7.58
N PHE A 55 -11.39 -1.32 7.25
CA PHE A 55 -10.22 -2.19 7.38
C PHE A 55 -9.08 -1.73 6.46
N TYR A 56 -9.38 -1.48 5.19
CA TYR A 56 -8.41 -1.00 4.21
C TYR A 56 -7.78 0.33 4.63
N SER A 57 -8.60 1.34 4.94
CA SER A 57 -8.15 2.68 5.33
C SER A 57 -7.35 2.66 6.63
N GLY A 58 -7.77 1.82 7.58
CA GLY A 58 -7.02 1.57 8.81
C GLY A 58 -5.64 0.93 8.56
N ALA A 59 -5.56 -0.02 7.63
CA ALA A 59 -4.30 -0.69 7.29
C ALA A 59 -3.33 0.22 6.52
N VAL A 60 -3.83 1.02 5.57
CA VAL A 60 -2.97 1.93 4.79
C VAL A 60 -2.71 3.27 5.49
N GLY A 61 -3.46 3.57 6.56
CA GLY A 61 -3.33 4.76 7.39
C GLY A 61 -3.94 6.03 6.79
N GLU A 62 -4.74 5.91 5.73
CA GLU A 62 -5.17 7.03 4.90
C GLU A 62 -6.66 6.89 4.58
N PHE A 63 -7.39 8.01 4.67
CA PHE A 63 -8.84 8.07 4.49
C PHE A 63 -9.17 9.07 3.39
N HIS A 64 -9.66 8.59 2.26
CA HIS A 64 -10.05 9.44 1.14
C HIS A 64 -11.44 9.07 0.64
N VAL A 65 -12.31 10.08 0.48
CA VAL A 65 -13.62 9.88 -0.15
C VAL A 65 -13.45 9.56 -1.64
N ARG A 66 -12.47 10.20 -2.29
CA ARG A 66 -12.12 10.05 -3.71
C ARG A 66 -10.64 9.70 -3.88
N VAL A 67 -10.29 9.21 -5.06
CA VAL A 67 -8.90 8.90 -5.41
C VAL A 67 -8.06 10.16 -5.43
N GLU A 68 -6.94 10.13 -4.72
CA GLU A 68 -5.94 11.19 -4.75
C GLU A 68 -4.56 10.65 -5.19
N PRO A 69 -3.80 11.42 -5.99
CA PRO A 69 -2.43 11.06 -6.33
C PRO A 69 -1.54 10.92 -5.09
N ARG A 70 -0.61 9.98 -5.13
CA ARG A 70 0.38 9.81 -4.06
C ARG A 70 1.38 10.98 -4.05
N SER A 71 1.92 11.27 -2.88
CA SER A 71 2.97 12.28 -2.74
C SER A 71 4.21 11.93 -3.58
N LEU A 72 4.95 12.95 -4.02
CA LEU A 72 6.22 12.75 -4.74
C LEU A 72 7.20 11.90 -3.92
N LYS A 73 7.21 12.09 -2.59
CA LYS A 73 7.99 11.26 -1.67
C LYS A 73 7.61 9.79 -1.84
N HIS A 74 6.33 9.44 -1.78
CA HIS A 74 5.90 8.05 -2.00
C HIS A 74 6.30 7.55 -3.39
N LEU A 75 6.06 8.31 -4.46
CA LEU A 75 6.40 7.92 -5.83
C LEU A 75 7.90 7.70 -6.05
N SER A 76 8.76 8.38 -5.27
CA SER A 76 10.21 8.14 -5.29
C SER A 76 10.56 6.73 -4.81
N ARG A 77 9.81 6.17 -3.87
CA ARG A 77 10.09 4.87 -3.23
C ARG A 77 10.06 3.69 -4.21
N PRO A 78 8.95 3.38 -4.92
CA PRO A 78 8.92 2.29 -5.88
C PRO A 78 9.86 2.55 -7.06
N THR A 79 10.11 3.81 -7.41
CA THR A 79 11.05 4.19 -8.46
C THR A 79 12.48 3.80 -8.10
N VAL A 80 12.97 4.20 -6.92
CA VAL A 80 14.30 3.84 -6.43
C VAL A 80 14.44 2.32 -6.29
N ARG A 81 13.45 1.66 -5.67
CA ARG A 81 13.45 0.19 -5.51
C ARG A 81 13.53 -0.54 -6.85
N ARG A 82 12.79 -0.06 -7.86
CA ARG A 82 12.82 -0.60 -9.23
C ARG A 82 14.18 -0.38 -9.90
N MET A 83 14.81 0.77 -9.69
CA MET A 83 16.13 1.05 -10.23
C MET A 83 17.20 0.15 -9.62
N LEU A 84 17.17 -0.07 -8.29
CA LEU A 84 18.07 -1.00 -7.62
C LEU A 84 17.92 -2.42 -8.18
N TRP A 85 16.69 -2.90 -8.33
CA TRP A 85 16.40 -4.18 -8.96
C TRP A 85 17.01 -4.30 -10.36
N LYS A 86 16.79 -3.29 -11.22
CA LYS A 86 17.32 -3.25 -12.59
C LYS A 86 18.85 -3.26 -12.64
N SER A 87 19.49 -2.70 -11.62
CA SER A 87 20.96 -2.68 -11.49
C SER A 87 21.54 -3.93 -10.83
N GLY A 88 20.72 -4.96 -10.54
CA GLY A 88 21.16 -6.18 -9.87
C GLY A 88 21.42 -6.02 -8.37
N CYS A 89 20.99 -4.91 -7.77
CA CYS A 89 21.16 -4.62 -6.36
C CYS A 89 19.93 -5.12 -5.57
N TRP A 90 20.09 -6.26 -4.88
CA TRP A 90 19.03 -6.86 -4.07
C TRP A 90 18.69 -6.02 -2.84
N ILE A 91 17.41 -5.86 -2.54
CA ILE A 91 16.94 -5.18 -1.32
C ILE A 91 16.92 -6.20 -0.16
N PRO A 92 17.33 -5.83 1.07
CA PRO A 92 17.67 -4.47 1.53
C PRO A 92 19.12 -4.02 1.28
N ASP A 93 20.00 -4.92 0.83
CA ASP A 93 21.44 -4.70 0.75
C ASP A 93 21.81 -3.56 -0.21
N GLY A 94 21.17 -3.53 -1.37
CA GLY A 94 21.29 -2.49 -2.37
C GLY A 94 20.90 -1.10 -1.87
N ILE A 95 19.96 -1.00 -0.91
CA ILE A 95 19.61 0.28 -0.27
C ILE A 95 20.76 0.73 0.64
N ARG A 96 21.36 -0.19 1.40
CA ARG A 96 22.50 0.13 2.28
C ARG A 96 23.71 0.65 1.49
N LEU A 97 23.87 0.18 0.25
CA LEU A 97 24.94 0.62 -0.67
C LEU A 97 24.70 2.01 -1.28
N THR A 98 23.51 2.59 -1.17
CA THR A 98 23.22 3.92 -1.76
C THR A 98 23.85 5.09 -0.99
N GLY A 99 24.26 4.89 0.26
CA GLY A 99 24.82 5.94 1.12
C GLY A 99 23.81 6.98 1.62
N VAL A 100 22.50 6.79 1.39
CA VAL A 100 21.46 7.71 1.91
C VAL A 100 21.32 7.61 3.44
N PRO A 101 20.85 8.68 4.12
CA PRO A 101 20.58 8.66 5.55
C PRO A 101 19.67 7.51 6.01
N ARG A 102 19.80 7.07 7.26
CA ARG A 102 19.07 5.90 7.81
C ARG A 102 17.56 6.05 7.71
N GLU A 103 17.06 7.26 7.90
CA GLU A 103 15.63 7.59 7.79
C GLU A 103 15.11 7.31 6.38
N LEU A 104 15.90 7.63 5.35
CA LEU A 104 15.58 7.32 3.96
C LEU A 104 15.75 5.83 3.65
N GLN A 105 16.71 5.15 4.27
CA GLN A 105 16.83 3.69 4.11
C GLN A 105 15.59 2.98 4.68
N SER A 106 15.16 3.35 5.89
CA SER A 106 13.96 2.81 6.53
C SER A 106 12.70 3.08 5.69
N PHE A 107 12.57 4.31 5.17
CA PHE A 107 11.53 4.67 4.21
C PHE A 107 11.56 3.80 2.95
N LEU A 108 12.75 3.54 2.36
CA LEU A 108 12.90 2.70 1.18
C LEU A 108 12.65 1.21 1.47
N ASN A 109 12.88 0.76 2.71
CA ASN A 109 12.64 -0.61 3.18
C ASN A 109 11.20 -0.91 3.59
N LEU A 110 10.29 0.07 3.54
CA LEU A 110 8.88 -0.06 3.98
C LEU A 110 8.71 -0.21 5.50
N GLU A 111 9.73 0.14 6.26
CA GLU A 111 9.76 0.07 7.74
C GLU A 111 9.13 1.31 8.39
N ALA A 112 9.03 2.41 7.64
CA ALA A 112 8.50 3.71 8.07
C ALA A 112 7.27 4.15 7.27
#